data_AF-A0AB35I1H1-F1
#
_entry.id   AF-A0AB35I1H1-F1
#
_cell.length_a   1.000
_cell.length_b   1.000
_cell.length_c   1.000
_cell.angle_alpha   90.00
_cell.angle_beta   90.00
_cell.angle_gamma   90.00
#
_symmetry.space_group_name_H-M   'P 1'
#
loop_
_entity.id
_entity.type
_entity.pdbx_description
1 polymer ?
#
loop_
_entity_poly.entity_id
_entity_poly.type
_entity_poly.pdbx_seq_one_letter_code
_entity_poly.pdbx_strand_id
1 'polypeptide(L)'
;MTGSTQKPLDSKAKQPSPDDKDGRHNEQPGTARDYWLNKRQVCESLGISTTAFDKWRVEPVARIGNCNYYDVRSIVDNRVDNALSRHTLERSSSASEGLDPAAEQARLAKERADSIALKNARARGELIPAEVAGLLFGKIGAEMAAVLDALPAKIKRRAPGLTATDLEFIKTEIVRAQNAAAEVDRYLDELIDEINGAADAGD
;
A
#
# COMPACT_ATOMS: atom_id res chain seq x y z
N MET A 1 -68.88 54.73 -14.99
CA MET A 1 -67.95 55.88 -14.88
C MET A 1 -66.54 55.32 -15.06
N THR A 2 -65.96 55.26 -16.26
CA THR A 2 -65.26 56.38 -16.98
C THR A 2 -64.09 56.91 -16.12
N GLY A 3 -62.82 56.98 -16.52
CA GLY A 3 -62.05 56.81 -17.75
C GLY A 3 -60.54 56.80 -17.37
N SER A 4 -59.60 56.34 -18.21
CA SER A 4 -58.82 57.18 -19.16
C SER A 4 -58.04 58.32 -18.45
N THR A 5 -56.72 58.51 -18.53
CA THR A 5 -55.89 58.68 -19.73
C THR A 5 -54.40 58.94 -19.37
N GLN A 6 -53.53 58.59 -20.32
CA GLN A 6 -52.13 58.90 -20.63
C GLN A 6 -51.30 60.00 -19.92
N LYS A 7 -49.98 59.68 -19.86
CA LYS A 7 -48.73 60.45 -20.13
C LYS A 7 -48.85 61.88 -20.71
N PRO A 8 -47.86 62.77 -20.45
CA PRO A 8 -46.64 62.92 -21.30
C PRO A 8 -45.34 63.21 -20.49
N LEU A 9 -44.15 62.69 -20.83
CA LEU A 9 -43.03 63.23 -21.66
C LEU A 9 -42.32 64.53 -21.17
N ASP A 10 -41.00 64.34 -20.93
CA ASP A 10 -39.83 65.26 -20.98
C ASP A 10 -39.63 66.40 -19.95
N SER A 11 -38.47 66.41 -19.27
CA SER A 11 -37.29 67.23 -19.68
C SER A 11 -36.24 67.42 -18.55
N LYS A 12 -34.97 67.18 -18.93
CA LYS A 12 -33.71 67.78 -18.46
C LYS A 12 -33.11 67.51 -17.06
N ALA A 13 -31.99 66.77 -17.13
CA ALA A 13 -30.63 67.16 -16.73
C ALA A 13 -30.36 67.59 -15.28
N LYS A 14 -29.75 66.67 -14.51
CA LYS A 14 -28.83 67.01 -13.42
C LYS A 14 -27.49 66.35 -13.70
N GLN A 15 -26.48 67.17 -13.97
CA GLN A 15 -25.11 66.72 -14.20
C GLN A 15 -24.47 66.23 -12.89
N PRO A 16 -23.64 65.18 -12.92
CA PRO A 16 -22.66 64.92 -11.88
C PRO A 16 -21.31 65.59 -12.18
N SER A 17 -20.72 66.07 -11.10
CA SER A 17 -19.49 66.85 -10.92
C SER A 17 -18.22 66.27 -11.57
N PRO A 18 -17.21 67.14 -11.80
CA PRO A 18 -15.96 66.79 -12.45
C PRO A 18 -14.96 66.19 -11.44
N ASP A 19 -13.98 65.48 -11.99
CA ASP A 19 -12.76 64.99 -11.33
C ASP A 19 -12.86 63.64 -10.60
N ASP A 20 -12.94 62.59 -11.42
CA ASP A 20 -11.99 61.48 -11.32
C ASP A 20 -11.58 61.09 -12.75
N LYS A 21 -10.61 61.83 -13.27
CA LYS A 21 -9.92 61.47 -14.50
C LYS A 21 -8.91 60.38 -14.17
N ASP A 22 -9.34 59.13 -14.30
CA ASP A 22 -8.44 58.10 -14.77
C ASP A 22 -8.93 57.62 -16.12
N GLY A 23 -8.08 57.82 -17.13
CA GLY A 23 -8.40 57.67 -18.53
C GLY A 23 -8.87 56.26 -18.84
N ARG A 24 -10.20 56.11 -19.00
CA ARG A 24 -10.77 55.07 -19.86
C ARG A 24 -10.35 55.39 -21.30
N HIS A 25 -9.10 55.06 -21.62
CA HIS A 25 -8.64 54.94 -22.98
C HIS A 25 -9.43 53.82 -23.64
N ASN A 26 -10.29 54.24 -24.56
CA ASN A 26 -10.97 53.48 -25.59
C ASN A 26 -10.27 52.14 -25.91
N GLU A 27 -10.78 51.03 -25.37
CA GLU A 27 -10.25 49.68 -25.64
C GLU A 27 -10.70 49.25 -27.04
N GLN A 28 -9.76 49.27 -27.99
CA GLN A 28 -9.93 48.55 -29.25
C GLN A 28 -9.87 47.04 -28.96
N PRO A 29 -10.88 46.24 -29.35
CA PRO A 29 -10.84 44.80 -29.15
C PRO A 29 -9.83 44.18 -30.12
N GLY A 30 -8.58 44.02 -29.70
CA GLY A 30 -7.61 43.28 -30.51
C GLY A 30 -6.12 43.40 -30.17
N THR A 31 -5.68 44.34 -29.33
CA THR A 31 -4.24 44.53 -29.06
C THR A 31 -3.84 43.98 -27.69
N ALA A 32 -2.80 43.15 -27.64
CA ALA A 32 -2.21 42.69 -26.39
C ALA A 32 -1.66 43.90 -25.60
N ARG A 33 -1.89 43.94 -24.28
CA ARG A 33 -1.28 44.96 -23.42
C ARG A 33 0.24 44.72 -23.32
N ASP A 34 1.02 45.79 -23.21
CA ASP A 34 2.51 45.74 -23.22
C ASP A 34 3.14 44.82 -22.16
N TYR A 35 2.41 44.49 -21.09
CA TYR A 35 2.88 43.67 -19.97
C TYR A 35 2.34 42.24 -19.96
N TRP A 36 1.55 41.84 -20.97
CA TRP A 36 1.05 40.47 -21.09
C TRP A 36 2.04 39.55 -21.78
N LEU A 37 2.36 38.44 -21.13
CA LEU A 37 3.31 37.46 -21.65
C LEU A 37 2.56 36.27 -22.23
N ASN A 38 2.96 35.84 -23.43
CA ASN A 38 2.48 34.56 -23.95
C ASN A 38 3.15 33.39 -23.21
N LYS A 39 2.57 32.19 -23.31
CA LYS A 39 3.09 30.98 -22.64
C LYS A 39 4.60 30.75 -22.88
N ARG A 40 5.09 30.99 -24.10
CA ARG A 40 6.50 30.79 -24.44
C ARG A 40 7.40 31.77 -23.68
N GLN A 41 7.03 33.05 -23.68
CA GLN A 41 7.74 34.11 -22.98
C GLN A 41 7.73 33.90 -21.46
N VAL A 42 6.61 33.44 -20.89
CA VAL A 42 6.54 33.07 -19.46
C VAL A 42 7.54 31.97 -19.14
N CYS A 43 7.53 30.88 -19.92
CA CYS A 43 8.43 29.75 -19.71
C CYS A 43 9.90 30.15 -19.83
N GLU A 44 10.23 30.98 -20.82
CA GLU A 44 11.57 31.53 -21.04
C GLU A 44 12.01 32.44 -19.88
N SER A 45 11.12 33.33 -19.41
CA SER A 45 11.42 34.25 -18.30
C SER A 45 11.63 33.53 -16.96
N LEU A 46 10.96 32.40 -16.75
CA LEU A 46 11.02 31.63 -15.50
C LEU A 46 12.01 30.46 -15.57
N GLY A 47 12.59 30.18 -16.73
CA GLY A 47 13.50 29.05 -16.93
C GLY A 47 12.85 27.68 -16.75
N ILE A 48 11.57 27.53 -17.10
CA ILE A 48 10.79 26.29 -16.92
C ILE A 48 10.33 25.71 -18.26
N SER A 49 10.00 24.42 -18.28
CA SER A 49 9.39 23.80 -19.46
C SER A 49 7.90 24.17 -19.60
N THR A 50 7.38 24.12 -20.84
CA THR A 50 5.96 24.35 -21.13
C THR A 50 5.06 23.35 -20.41
N THR A 51 5.49 22.09 -20.31
CA THR A 51 4.79 21.05 -19.54
C THR A 51 4.79 21.33 -18.04
N ALA A 52 5.87 21.89 -17.50
CA ALA A 52 5.90 22.31 -16.11
C ALA A 52 4.90 23.45 -15.86
N PHE A 53 4.85 24.44 -16.76
CA PHE A 53 3.88 25.52 -16.69
C PHE A 53 2.42 25.04 -16.83
N ASP A 54 2.15 24.03 -17.68
CA ASP A 54 0.79 23.46 -17.78
C ASP A 54 0.31 22.81 -16.47
N LYS A 55 1.24 22.18 -15.73
CA LYS A 55 0.94 21.61 -14.41
C LYS A 55 0.55 22.68 -13.39
N TRP A 56 0.93 23.94 -13.63
CA TRP A 56 0.63 25.05 -12.74
C TRP A 56 -0.81 25.52 -12.85
N ARG A 57 -1.49 25.19 -13.96
CA ARG A 57 -2.91 25.52 -14.22
C ARG A 57 -3.24 27.00 -13.95
N VAL A 58 -2.33 27.89 -14.36
CA VAL A 58 -2.56 29.34 -14.28
C VAL A 58 -3.60 29.72 -15.33
N GLU A 59 -4.65 30.43 -14.92
CA GLU A 59 -5.70 30.89 -15.83
C GLU A 59 -5.20 32.03 -16.73
N PRO A 60 -5.46 31.98 -18.05
CA PRO A 60 -5.06 33.05 -18.96
C PRO A 60 -5.96 34.28 -18.80
N VAL A 61 -5.35 35.47 -18.85
CA VAL A 61 -6.06 36.75 -18.73
C VAL A 61 -6.78 37.12 -20.02
N ALA A 62 -6.22 36.72 -21.16
CA ALA A 62 -6.82 36.94 -22.46
C ALA A 62 -6.39 35.87 -23.47
N ARG A 63 -7.25 35.65 -24.46
CA ARG A 63 -6.94 34.88 -25.66
C ARG A 63 -7.00 35.80 -26.87
N ILE A 64 -5.87 36.04 -27.51
CA ILE A 64 -5.77 36.88 -28.72
C ILE A 64 -5.16 36.02 -29.82
N GLY A 65 -5.92 35.80 -30.90
CA GLY A 65 -5.57 34.85 -31.94
C GLY A 65 -5.49 33.41 -31.40
N ASN A 66 -4.39 32.70 -31.70
CA ASN A 66 -4.14 31.35 -31.18
C ASN A 66 -3.23 31.32 -29.94
N CYS A 67 -2.97 32.46 -29.32
CA CYS A 67 -2.12 32.58 -28.15
C CYS A 67 -2.94 32.93 -26.90
N ASN A 68 -2.60 32.26 -25.80
CA ASN A 68 -3.07 32.64 -24.47
C ASN A 68 -2.03 33.55 -23.81
N TYR A 69 -2.52 34.58 -23.13
CA TYR A 69 -1.72 35.60 -22.48
C TYR A 69 -1.93 35.55 -20.97
N TYR A 70 -0.84 35.77 -20.24
CA TYR A 70 -0.78 35.69 -18.79
C TYR A 70 -0.23 36.99 -18.22
N ASP A 71 -0.76 37.38 -17.08
CA ASP A 71 -0.20 38.44 -16.24
C ASP A 71 0.77 37.83 -15.23
N VAL A 72 1.90 38.51 -15.02
CA VAL A 72 2.94 38.08 -14.06
C VAL A 72 2.36 38.01 -12.66
N ARG A 73 1.48 38.95 -12.28
CA ARG A 73 0.82 38.94 -10.97
C ARG A 73 0.08 37.63 -10.71
N SER A 74 -0.79 37.21 -11.64
CA SER A 74 -1.58 35.98 -11.49
C SER A 74 -0.70 34.72 -11.39
N ILE A 75 0.45 34.71 -12.07
CA ILE A 75 1.42 33.62 -11.94
C ILE A 75 2.03 33.61 -10.54
N VAL A 76 2.49 34.76 -10.05
CA VAL A 76 3.11 34.88 -8.71
C VAL A 76 2.12 34.49 -7.62
N ASP A 77 0.89 35.00 -7.65
CA ASP A 77 -0.15 34.69 -6.67
C ASP A 77 -0.40 33.18 -6.63
N ASN A 78 -0.57 32.55 -7.80
CA ASN A 78 -0.73 31.10 -7.91
C ASN A 78 0.46 30.30 -7.33
N ARG A 79 1.70 30.79 -7.48
CA ARG A 79 2.89 30.14 -6.89
C ARG A 79 2.92 30.29 -5.36
N VAL A 80 2.61 31.48 -4.87
CA VAL A 80 2.59 31.79 -3.44
C VAL A 80 1.52 30.95 -2.75
N ASP A 81 0.30 30.89 -3.30
CA ASP A 81 -0.79 30.08 -2.76
C ASP A 81 -0.46 28.58 -2.72
N ASN A 82 0.19 28.06 -3.77
CA ASN A 82 0.64 26.68 -3.81
C ASN A 82 1.72 26.38 -2.75
N ALA A 83 2.66 27.31 -2.53
CA ALA A 83 3.69 27.17 -1.51
C ALA A 83 3.09 27.20 -0.09
N LEU A 84 2.16 28.13 0.17
CA LEU A 84 1.46 28.25 1.46
C LEU A 84 0.57 27.05 1.75
N SER A 85 -0.12 26.51 0.74
CA SER A 85 -0.96 25.32 0.87
C SER A 85 -0.14 24.10 1.24
N ARG A 86 1.01 23.89 0.60
CA ARG A 86 1.93 22.79 0.93
C ARG A 86 2.45 22.87 2.37
N HIS A 87 2.89 24.05 2.79
CA HIS A 87 3.41 24.26 4.14
C HIS A 87 2.32 24.09 5.22
N THR A 88 1.09 24.50 4.92
CA THR A 88 -0.05 24.33 5.84
C THR A 88 -0.45 22.86 6.00
N LEU A 89 -0.45 22.08 4.91
CA LEU A 89 -0.70 20.64 4.92
C LEU A 89 0.39 19.87 5.70
N GLU A 90 1.65 20.23 5.51
CA GLU A 90 2.77 19.63 6.24
C GLU A 90 2.66 19.92 7.74
N ARG A 91 2.30 21.15 8.15
CA ARG A 91 2.19 21.51 9.56
C ARG A 91 0.95 20.93 10.26
N SER A 92 -0.19 20.82 9.57
CA SER A 92 -1.39 20.18 10.14
C SER A 92 -1.25 18.66 10.25
N SER A 93 -0.47 18.02 9.37
CA SER A 93 -0.19 16.58 9.47
C SER A 93 0.63 16.21 10.72
N SER A 94 1.47 17.11 11.22
CA SER A 94 2.24 16.92 12.47
C SER A 94 1.47 17.22 13.77
N ALA A 95 0.31 17.88 13.67
CA ALA A 95 -0.46 18.37 14.82
C ALA A 95 -1.85 17.72 14.95
N SER A 96 -2.23 16.83 14.02
CA SER A 96 -3.46 16.06 14.12
C SER A 96 -3.22 14.82 14.96
N GLU A 97 -4.01 14.65 16.02
CA GLU A 97 -4.15 13.45 16.86
C GLU A 97 -4.82 12.31 16.05
N GLY A 98 -4.24 11.99 14.90
CA GLY A 98 -4.67 10.96 13.96
C GLY A 98 -3.44 10.18 13.52
N LEU A 99 -3.60 8.85 13.40
CA LEU A 99 -2.57 7.87 13.07
C LEU A 99 -1.51 8.44 12.12
N ASP A 100 -0.28 8.61 12.63
CA ASP A 100 0.86 9.05 11.83
C ASP A 100 1.06 8.06 10.66
N PRO A 101 0.89 8.50 9.40
CA PRO A 101 1.04 7.62 8.24
C PRO A 101 2.42 6.96 8.17
N ALA A 102 3.46 7.59 8.72
CA ALA A 102 4.80 7.01 8.76
C ALA A 102 4.88 5.85 9.78
N ALA A 103 4.29 6.02 10.96
CA ALA A 103 4.22 4.95 11.97
C ALA A 103 3.43 3.73 11.47
N GLU A 104 2.30 3.96 10.78
CA GLU A 104 1.48 2.89 10.23
C GLU A 104 2.19 2.15 9.07
N GLN A 105 2.92 2.88 8.22
CA GLN A 105 3.77 2.28 7.19
C GLN A 105 4.91 1.45 7.79
N ALA A 106 5.53 1.92 8.88
CA ALA A 106 6.56 1.17 9.58
C ALA A 106 6.01 -0.13 10.19
N ARG A 107 4.81 -0.09 10.77
CA ARG A 107 4.10 -1.28 11.28
C ARG A 107 3.85 -2.30 10.17
N LEU A 108 3.27 -1.85 9.04
CA LEU A 108 3.02 -2.71 7.87
C LEU A 108 4.31 -3.27 7.26
N ALA A 109 5.40 -2.49 7.24
CA ALA A 109 6.69 -2.95 6.76
C ALA A 109 7.26 -4.05 7.65
N LYS A 110 7.11 -3.92 8.98
CA LYS A 110 7.50 -4.95 9.94
C LYS A 110 6.72 -6.25 9.73
N GLU A 111 5.39 -6.17 9.66
CA GLU A 111 4.54 -7.34 9.42
C GLU A 111 4.87 -8.04 8.09
N ARG A 112 5.19 -7.27 7.04
CA ARG A 112 5.64 -7.82 5.75
C ARG A 112 7.00 -8.50 5.88
N ALA A 113 7.94 -7.92 6.63
CA ALA A 113 9.25 -8.52 6.87
C ALA A 113 9.11 -9.86 7.60
N ASP A 114 8.28 -9.93 8.64
CA ASP A 114 8.02 -11.15 9.39
C ASP A 114 7.38 -12.24 8.50
N SER A 115 6.41 -11.85 7.66
CA SER A 115 5.81 -12.77 6.68
C SER A 115 6.83 -13.33 5.69
N ILE A 116 7.75 -12.49 5.21
CA ILE A 116 8.83 -12.91 4.30
C ILE A 116 9.82 -13.82 5.04
N ALA A 117 10.17 -13.50 6.28
CA ALA A 117 11.07 -14.32 7.11
C ALA A 117 10.50 -15.73 7.31
N LEU A 118 9.22 -15.85 7.68
CA LEU A 118 8.54 -17.15 7.83
C LEU A 118 8.47 -17.94 6.52
N LYS A 119 8.21 -17.26 5.39
CA LYS A 119 8.22 -17.90 4.06
C LYS A 119 9.62 -18.40 3.68
N ASN A 120 10.66 -17.62 3.97
CA ASN A 120 12.04 -18.00 3.71
C ASN A 120 12.47 -19.19 4.60
N ALA A 121 12.13 -19.18 5.89
CA ALA A 121 12.41 -20.29 6.79
C ALA A 121 11.73 -21.59 6.33
N ARG A 122 10.46 -21.51 5.87
CA ARG A 122 9.77 -22.64 5.25
C ARG A 122 10.48 -23.12 3.98
N ALA A 123 10.88 -22.20 3.10
CA ALA A 123 11.58 -22.53 1.86
C ALA A 123 12.95 -23.21 2.10
N ARG A 124 13.63 -22.86 3.20
CA ARG A 124 14.87 -23.51 3.64
C ARG A 124 14.65 -24.84 4.38
N GLY A 125 13.41 -25.20 4.71
CA GLY A 125 13.08 -26.41 5.45
C GLY A 125 13.30 -26.30 6.97
N GLU A 126 13.54 -25.10 7.48
CA GLU A 126 13.75 -24.82 8.91
C GLU A 126 12.42 -24.76 9.69
N LEU A 127 11.29 -24.59 8.99
CA LEU A 127 9.97 -24.45 9.59
C LEU A 127 8.96 -25.39 8.92
N ILE A 128 8.43 -26.33 9.70
CA ILE A 128 7.32 -27.19 9.29
C ILE A 128 6.00 -26.57 9.81
N PRO A 129 5.06 -26.21 8.92
CA PRO A 129 3.74 -25.75 9.37
C PRO A 129 3.02 -26.85 10.16
N ALA A 130 2.41 -26.50 11.30
CA ALA A 130 1.70 -27.45 12.15
C ALA A 130 0.62 -28.24 11.39
N GLU A 131 -0.08 -27.57 10.47
CA GLU A 131 -1.10 -28.15 9.57
C GLU A 131 -0.55 -29.30 8.69
N VAL A 132 0.74 -29.27 8.36
CA VAL A 132 1.41 -30.26 7.50
C VAL A 132 2.12 -31.33 8.34
N ALA A 133 2.52 -31.01 9.58
CA ALA A 133 3.26 -31.90 10.46
C ALA A 133 2.55 -33.25 10.65
N GLY A 134 1.24 -33.25 10.90
CA GLY A 134 0.46 -34.49 11.06
C GLY A 134 0.48 -35.39 9.83
N LEU A 135 0.33 -34.83 8.63
CA LEU A 135 0.41 -35.58 7.38
C LEU A 135 1.81 -36.13 7.12
N LEU A 136 2.84 -35.34 7.44
CA LEU A 136 4.24 -35.74 7.30
C LEU A 136 4.57 -36.92 8.23
N PHE A 137 4.26 -36.79 9.52
CA PHE A 137 4.49 -37.86 10.50
C PHE A 137 3.66 -39.10 10.20
N GLY A 138 2.41 -38.95 9.73
CA GLY A 138 1.59 -40.07 9.30
C GLY A 138 2.22 -40.87 8.15
N LYS A 139 2.84 -40.19 7.16
CA LYS A 139 3.57 -40.86 6.08
C LYS A 139 4.81 -41.61 6.59
N ILE A 140 5.59 -40.98 7.46
CA ILE A 140 6.80 -41.59 8.06
C ILE A 140 6.39 -42.83 8.88
N GLY A 141 5.37 -42.70 9.72
CA GLY A 141 4.84 -43.80 10.54
C GLY A 141 4.33 -44.96 9.68
N ALA A 142 3.62 -44.68 8.58
CA ALA A 142 3.15 -45.71 7.66
C ALA A 142 4.30 -46.46 6.97
N GLU A 143 5.37 -45.75 6.58
CA GLU A 143 6.56 -46.37 5.99
C GLU A 143 7.29 -47.26 7.01
N MET A 144 7.45 -46.78 8.25
CA MET A 144 8.03 -47.56 9.34
C MET A 144 7.21 -48.82 9.63
N ALA A 145 5.88 -48.71 9.70
CA ALA A 145 4.98 -49.84 9.91
C ALA A 145 5.15 -50.90 8.80
N ALA A 146 5.19 -50.48 7.54
CA ALA A 146 5.38 -51.38 6.41
C ALA A 146 6.74 -52.13 6.47
N VAL A 147 7.81 -51.46 6.92
CA VAL A 147 9.12 -52.10 7.13
C VAL A 147 9.05 -53.15 8.24
N LEU A 148 8.39 -52.82 9.36
CA LEU A 148 8.23 -53.72 10.51
C LEU A 148 7.37 -54.95 10.16
N ASP A 149 6.26 -54.75 9.46
CA ASP A 149 5.34 -55.84 9.05
C ASP A 149 6.01 -56.84 8.10
N ALA A 150 7.03 -56.41 7.36
CA ALA A 150 7.82 -57.28 6.50
C ALA A 150 8.88 -58.11 7.26
N LEU A 151 9.20 -57.78 8.51
CA LEU A 151 10.27 -58.45 9.27
C LEU A 151 10.01 -59.94 9.51
N PRO A 152 8.82 -60.40 9.94
CA PRO A 152 8.59 -61.82 10.21
C PRO A 152 8.90 -62.71 8.99
N ALA A 153 8.50 -62.28 7.79
CA ALA A 153 8.79 -62.99 6.55
C ALA A 153 10.30 -63.02 6.22
N LYS A 154 10.99 -61.88 6.38
CA LYS A 154 12.44 -61.78 6.18
C LYS A 154 13.21 -62.67 7.15
N ILE A 155 12.78 -62.72 8.41
CA ILE A 155 13.36 -63.56 9.46
C ILE A 155 13.15 -65.04 9.13
N LYS A 156 11.93 -65.47 8.79
CA LYS A 156 11.63 -66.87 8.42
C LYS A 156 12.47 -67.34 7.22
N ARG A 157 12.70 -66.47 6.23
CA ARG A 157 13.56 -66.78 5.08
C ARG A 157 15.01 -67.03 5.48
N ARG A 158 15.51 -66.34 6.51
CA ARG A 158 16.89 -66.44 6.98
C ARG A 158 17.10 -67.49 8.07
N ALA A 159 16.04 -67.85 8.80
CA ALA A 159 16.01 -68.88 9.81
C ALA A 159 14.81 -69.83 9.59
N PRO A 160 14.91 -70.80 8.65
CA PRO A 160 13.81 -71.70 8.30
C PRO A 160 13.32 -72.58 9.46
N GLY A 161 14.17 -72.81 10.47
CA GLY A 161 13.85 -73.62 11.66
C GLY A 161 12.86 -73.00 12.65
N LEU A 162 12.52 -71.71 12.50
CA LEU A 162 11.51 -71.06 13.36
C LEU A 162 10.14 -71.69 13.18
N THR A 163 9.44 -71.98 14.26
CA THR A 163 8.08 -72.53 14.22
C THR A 163 7.06 -71.44 13.86
N ALA A 164 5.83 -71.84 13.55
CA ALA A 164 4.74 -70.89 13.37
C ALA A 164 4.45 -70.10 14.65
N THR A 165 4.55 -70.75 15.82
CA THR A 165 4.39 -70.12 17.13
C THR A 165 5.41 -69.02 17.38
N ASP A 166 6.69 -69.25 17.02
CA ASP A 166 7.73 -68.24 17.18
C ASP A 166 7.47 -67.00 16.30
N LEU A 167 6.96 -67.21 15.08
CA LEU A 167 6.61 -66.11 14.18
C LEU A 167 5.41 -65.30 14.68
N GLU A 168 4.41 -65.96 15.27
CA GLU A 168 3.27 -65.26 15.88
C GLU A 168 3.69 -64.45 17.12
N PHE A 169 4.63 -64.98 17.91
CA PHE A 169 5.22 -64.22 19.02
C PHE A 169 5.93 -62.96 18.51
N ILE A 170 6.75 -63.07 17.46
CA ILE A 170 7.43 -61.92 16.84
C ILE A 170 6.42 -60.89 16.32
N LYS A 171 5.38 -61.32 15.62
CA LYS A 171 4.32 -60.41 15.13
C LYS A 171 3.63 -59.68 16.29
N THR A 172 3.32 -60.39 17.36
CA THR A 172 2.67 -59.81 18.55
C THR A 172 3.54 -58.71 19.17
N GLU A 173 4.85 -58.94 19.32
CA GLU A 173 5.76 -57.93 19.84
C GLU A 173 5.95 -56.75 18.88
N ILE A 174 5.93 -56.97 17.56
CA ILE A 174 5.93 -55.86 16.58
C ILE A 174 4.69 -54.98 16.74
N VAL A 175 3.50 -55.59 16.82
CA VAL A 175 2.24 -54.85 17.02
C VAL A 175 2.27 -54.09 18.35
N ARG A 176 2.80 -54.70 19.41
CA ARG A 176 2.98 -54.04 20.71
C ARG A 176 3.87 -52.80 20.61
N ALA A 177 4.99 -52.92 19.90
CA ALA A 177 5.91 -51.80 19.67
C ALA A 177 5.26 -50.69 18.81
N GLN A 178 4.52 -51.06 17.76
CA GLN A 178 3.78 -50.11 16.92
C GLN A 178 2.74 -49.33 17.74
N ASN A 179 1.99 -50.01 18.61
CA ASN A 179 1.00 -49.37 19.47
C ASN A 179 1.66 -48.44 20.50
N ALA A 180 2.78 -48.83 21.10
CA ALA A 180 3.54 -47.96 21.99
C ALA A 180 4.05 -46.70 21.25
N ALA A 181 4.53 -46.85 20.02
CA ALA A 181 4.96 -45.73 19.19
C ALA A 181 3.80 -44.82 18.74
N ALA A 182 2.56 -45.33 18.69
CA ALA A 182 1.38 -44.53 18.40
C ALA A 182 0.95 -43.63 19.59
N GLU A 183 1.35 -43.99 20.82
CA GLU A 183 1.06 -43.22 22.04
C GLU A 183 2.07 -42.10 22.31
N VAL A 184 2.88 -41.72 21.30
CA VAL A 184 3.87 -40.63 21.40
C VAL A 184 3.22 -39.28 21.71
N ASP A 185 1.92 -39.09 21.46
CA ASP A 185 1.21 -37.86 21.82
C ASP A 185 1.32 -37.51 23.31
N ARG A 186 1.40 -38.52 24.18
CA ARG A 186 1.44 -38.35 25.65
C ARG A 186 2.73 -37.71 26.12
N TYR A 187 3.79 -37.82 25.32
CA TYR A 187 5.12 -37.30 25.63
C TYR A 187 5.50 -36.15 24.71
N LEU A 188 4.61 -35.73 23.80
CA LEU A 188 4.95 -34.77 22.76
C LEU A 188 5.32 -33.40 23.35
N ASP A 189 4.57 -32.94 24.35
CA ASP A 189 4.85 -31.68 25.04
C ASP A 189 6.20 -31.73 25.78
N GLU A 190 6.47 -32.83 26.50
CA GLU A 190 7.75 -33.04 27.20
C GLU A 190 8.94 -33.09 26.22
N LEU A 191 8.78 -33.75 25.07
CA LEU A 191 9.78 -33.83 24.01
C LEU A 191 10.04 -32.46 23.36
N ILE A 192 8.98 -31.67 23.13
CA ILE A 192 9.10 -30.31 22.58
C ILE A 192 9.85 -29.42 23.57
N ASP A 193 9.52 -29.48 24.85
CA ASP A 193 10.17 -28.71 25.90
C ASP A 193 11.65 -29.10 26.05
N GLU A 194 11.98 -30.39 25.98
CA GLU A 194 13.38 -30.86 25.97
C GLU A 194 14.17 -30.31 24.79
N ILE A 195 13.61 -30.38 23.58
CA ILE A 195 14.27 -29.89 22.36
C ILE A 195 14.49 -28.38 22.41
N ASN A 196 13.48 -27.62 22.85
CA ASN A 196 13.59 -26.17 22.99
C ASN A 196 14.60 -25.79 24.09
N GLY A 197 14.55 -26.46 25.25
CA GLY A 197 15.50 -26.23 26.33
C GLY A 197 16.95 -26.59 25.96
N ALA A 198 17.15 -27.59 25.10
CA ALA A 198 18.46 -27.92 24.55
C ALA A 198 18.98 -26.88 23.54
N ALA A 199 18.08 -26.23 22.79
CA ALA A 199 18.45 -25.16 21.86
C ALA A 199 18.88 -23.88 22.60
N ASP A 200 18.23 -23.57 23.72
CA ASP A 200 18.56 -22.39 24.55
C ASP A 200 19.87 -22.55 25.35
N ALA A 201 20.34 -23.79 25.56
CA ALA A 201 21.58 -24.08 26.27
C ALA A 201 22.84 -24.05 25.37
N GLY A 202 22.67 -23.83 24.07
CA GLY A 202 23.72 -23.92 23.04
C GLY A 202 24.18 -22.59 22.43
N ASP A 203 23.69 -21.45 22.90
CA ASP A 203 24.10 -20.07 22.52
C ASP A 203 24.73 -19.34 23.72
#